data_AF-A0A927M0S8-F1
#
_entry.id   AF-A0A927M0S8-F1
#
_cell.length_a   1.000
_cell.length_b   1.000
_cell.length_c   1.000
_cell.angle_alpha   90.00
_cell.angle_beta   90.00
_cell.angle_gamma   90.00
#
_symmetry.space_group_name_H-M   'P 1'
#
loop_
_entity.id
_entity.type
_entity.pdbx_description
1 polymer ?
#
loop_
_entity_poly.entity_id
_entity_poly.type
_entity_poly.pdbx_seq_one_letter_code
_entity_poly.pdbx_strand_id
1 'polypeptide(L)'
;MAAAVDDDTAVPQLASDGGRSAESPDFIDAEDVTGEYPATDDLLGDPYGAGAGSAGDTRTGAEQPWEPADLAMAQGRDPTPENLERAREELDRDGTPATVEKTVP
;
A
#
# COMPACT_ATOMS: atom_id res chain seq x y z
N MET A 1 -43.94 1.13 -5.49
CA MET A 1 -43.18 1.60 -4.30
C MET A 1 -42.98 0.38 -3.43
N ALA A 2 -41.75 -0.15 -3.33
CA ALA A 2 -41.44 -1.29 -2.48
C ALA A 2 -41.20 -0.76 -1.06
N ALA A 3 -42.03 -1.17 -0.10
CA ALA A 3 -41.79 -0.90 1.31
C ALA A 3 -40.73 -1.89 1.81
N ALA A 4 -39.75 -1.42 2.58
CA ALA A 4 -38.82 -2.31 3.26
C ALA A 4 -39.61 -3.28 4.16
N VAL A 5 -39.28 -4.56 4.08
CA VAL A 5 -39.79 -5.56 5.02
C VAL A 5 -39.02 -5.39 6.32
N ASP A 6 -39.70 -5.03 7.40
CA ASP A 6 -39.13 -5.03 8.74
C ASP A 6 -38.84 -6.49 9.14
N ASP A 7 -37.57 -6.84 9.26
CA ASP A 7 -37.16 -8.13 9.82
C ASP A 7 -37.05 -7.95 11.34
N ASP A 8 -37.80 -8.74 12.11
CA ASP A 8 -37.90 -8.70 13.58
C ASP A 8 -36.58 -9.08 14.31
N THR A 9 -35.46 -9.12 13.60
CA THR A 9 -34.12 -9.48 14.13
C THR A 9 -33.24 -8.26 14.43
N ALA A 10 -33.79 -7.04 14.34
CA ALA A 10 -33.04 -5.81 14.62
C ALA A 10 -32.41 -5.85 16.03
N VAL A 11 -31.08 -5.77 16.09
CA VAL A 11 -30.32 -5.77 17.35
C VAL A 11 -30.42 -4.36 17.95
N PRO A 12 -31.05 -4.17 19.13
CA PRO A 12 -31.33 -2.83 19.67
C PRO A 12 -30.08 -1.98 19.93
N GLN A 13 -28.93 -2.62 20.16
CA GLN A 13 -27.64 -1.94 20.37
C GLN A 13 -27.07 -1.33 19.07
N LEU A 14 -27.52 -1.79 17.90
CA LEU A 14 -27.11 -1.26 16.59
C LEU A 14 -28.18 -0.37 15.94
N ALA A 15 -29.40 -0.29 16.51
CA ALA A 15 -30.48 0.59 16.06
C ALA A 15 -30.29 2.05 16.55
N SER A 16 -29.04 2.49 16.68
CA SER A 16 -28.65 3.85 17.02
C SER A 16 -28.76 4.72 15.77
N ASP A 17 -29.10 6.01 15.90
CA ASP A 17 -29.27 6.90 14.73
C ASP A 17 -27.97 7.24 13.97
N GLY A 18 -26.83 6.68 14.40
CA GLY A 18 -25.51 6.91 13.81
C GLY A 18 -24.83 8.21 14.26
N GLY A 19 -25.29 8.84 15.35
CA GLY A 19 -24.70 10.06 15.88
C GLY A 19 -23.21 9.94 16.26
N ARG A 20 -22.53 11.10 16.27
CA ARG A 20 -21.09 11.25 16.57
C ARG A 20 -20.69 10.42 17.78
N SER A 21 -19.82 9.44 17.56
CA SER A 21 -19.37 8.49 18.56
C SER A 21 -17.87 8.22 18.40
N ALA A 22 -17.23 7.58 19.38
CA ALA A 22 -15.84 7.15 19.24
C ALA A 22 -15.64 6.21 18.03
N GLU A 23 -16.67 5.42 17.71
CA GLU A 23 -16.70 4.49 16.57
C GLU A 23 -17.28 5.13 15.30
N SER A 24 -17.72 6.39 15.36
CA SER A 24 -18.23 7.17 14.22
C SER A 24 -17.88 8.65 14.42
N PRO A 25 -16.59 9.02 14.32
CA PRO A 25 -16.17 10.41 14.44
C PRO A 25 -16.53 11.19 13.17
N ASP A 26 -16.77 12.49 13.33
CA ASP A 26 -16.80 13.41 12.20
C ASP A 26 -15.37 13.86 11.89
N PHE A 27 -14.98 13.69 10.63
CA PHE A 27 -13.72 14.20 10.12
C PHE A 27 -13.91 15.67 9.76
N ILE A 28 -12.96 16.51 10.19
CA ILE A 28 -12.86 17.91 9.76
C ILE A 28 -11.92 18.00 8.57
N ASP A 29 -12.27 18.83 7.61
CA ASP A 29 -11.37 19.14 6.50
C ASP A 29 -10.18 19.97 6.99
N ALA A 30 -9.08 19.90 6.25
CA ALA A 30 -7.83 20.58 6.62
C ALA A 30 -8.01 22.10 6.80
N GLU A 31 -8.98 22.69 6.10
CA GLU A 31 -9.33 24.11 6.19
C GLU A 31 -10.12 24.50 7.46
N ASP A 32 -10.70 23.53 8.18
CA ASP A 32 -11.58 23.75 9.33
C ASP A 32 -10.90 23.49 10.70
N VAL A 33 -9.57 23.31 10.74
CA VAL A 33 -8.82 23.07 11.97
C VAL A 33 -8.74 24.35 12.81
N THR A 34 -9.54 24.45 13.89
CA THR A 34 -9.70 25.67 14.71
C THR A 34 -8.57 25.93 15.73
N GLY A 35 -7.36 25.43 15.52
CA GLY A 35 -6.26 25.55 16.48
C GLY A 35 -5.04 26.27 15.90
N GLU A 36 -4.24 26.89 16.76
CA GLU A 36 -2.91 27.42 16.40
C GLU A 36 -1.91 26.27 16.31
N TYR A 37 -2.13 25.42 15.32
CA TYR A 37 -1.19 24.41 14.90
C TYR A 37 -0.52 24.95 13.64
N PRO A 38 0.81 24.95 13.54
CA PRO A 38 1.46 25.21 12.26
C PRO A 38 0.90 24.25 11.21
N ALA A 39 0.88 24.68 9.94
CA ALA A 39 0.33 23.86 8.87
C ALA A 39 0.94 22.46 8.95
N THR A 40 0.15 21.41 8.71
CA THR A 40 0.64 20.03 8.82
C THR A 40 1.87 19.82 7.95
N ASP A 41 1.95 20.53 6.82
CA ASP A 41 3.10 20.64 5.92
C ASP A 41 4.36 21.24 6.57
N ASP A 42 4.22 22.15 7.53
CA ASP A 42 5.34 22.72 8.29
C ASP A 42 5.85 21.76 9.38
N LEU A 43 4.98 20.89 9.91
CA LEU A 43 5.31 19.94 10.98
C LEU A 43 5.85 18.60 10.46
N LEU A 44 5.25 18.08 9.39
CA LEU A 44 5.58 16.78 8.82
C LEU A 44 6.42 16.88 7.54
N GLY A 45 6.63 18.10 7.02
CA GLY A 45 6.94 18.29 5.61
C GLY A 45 5.69 18.03 4.76
N ASP A 46 5.65 18.52 3.53
CA ASP A 46 4.61 18.14 2.57
C ASP A 46 4.68 16.60 2.37
N PRO A 47 3.69 15.83 2.87
CA PRO A 47 3.73 14.37 2.78
C PRO A 47 3.58 13.87 1.35
N TYR A 48 3.14 14.73 0.42
CA TYR A 48 3.04 14.46 -1.01
C TYR A 48 4.15 15.14 -1.83
N GLY A 49 4.83 16.14 -1.27
CA GLY A 49 5.95 16.87 -1.89
C GLY A 49 7.32 16.27 -1.58
N ALA A 50 7.45 15.49 -0.50
CA ALA A 50 8.73 14.88 -0.10
C ALA A 50 8.90 13.41 -0.53
N GLY A 51 7.90 12.81 -1.20
CA GLY A 51 7.94 11.40 -1.62
C GLY A 51 8.12 11.19 -3.13
N ALA A 52 7.70 12.16 -3.94
CA ALA A 52 7.83 12.07 -5.39
C ALA A 52 9.15 12.72 -5.82
N GLY A 53 10.18 11.89 -6.03
CA GLY A 53 11.11 12.21 -7.11
C GLY A 53 10.28 12.58 -8.33
N SER A 54 10.50 13.80 -8.86
CA SER A 54 10.03 14.32 -10.14
C SER A 54 9.12 13.37 -10.92
N ALA A 55 7.82 13.69 -11.08
CA ALA A 55 6.80 13.05 -11.92
C ALA A 55 7.32 12.12 -13.06
N GLY A 56 7.85 10.96 -12.69
CA GLY A 56 8.78 10.18 -13.53
C GLY A 56 9.54 9.08 -12.77
N ASP A 57 9.57 9.12 -11.43
CA ASP A 57 10.20 8.10 -10.57
C ASP A 57 9.12 7.17 -9.96
N THR A 58 8.33 6.50 -10.81
CA THR A 58 7.44 5.42 -10.36
C THR A 58 8.31 4.23 -9.96
N ARG A 59 8.44 3.95 -8.67
CA ARG A 59 9.12 2.73 -8.19
C ARG A 59 8.19 1.54 -8.35
N THR A 60 8.50 0.68 -9.31
CA THR A 60 7.84 -0.61 -9.57
C THR A 60 8.20 -1.68 -8.54
N GLY A 61 9.23 -1.42 -7.72
CA GLY A 61 9.80 -2.39 -6.78
C GLY A 61 10.87 -3.28 -7.41
N ALA A 62 11.01 -3.28 -8.74
CA ALA A 62 12.08 -3.98 -9.47
C ALA A 62 13.46 -3.32 -9.27
N GLU A 63 13.48 -2.05 -8.86
CA GLU A 63 14.71 -1.32 -8.50
C GLU A 63 15.27 -1.69 -7.11
N GLN A 64 14.53 -2.45 -6.29
CA GLN A 64 15.05 -2.96 -5.02
C GLN A 64 16.09 -4.07 -5.26
N PRO A 65 17.10 -4.23 -4.38
CA PRO A 65 18.01 -5.37 -4.46
C PRO A 65 17.24 -6.69 -4.20
N TRP A 66 17.39 -7.66 -5.10
CA TRP A 66 16.81 -9.00 -4.96
C TRP A 66 17.90 -10.03 -4.61
N GLU A 67 17.59 -10.96 -3.71
CA GLU A 67 18.45 -12.12 -3.51
C GLU A 67 18.18 -13.20 -4.58
N PRO A 68 19.17 -14.05 -4.91
CA PRO A 68 18.97 -15.16 -5.85
C PRO A 68 17.84 -16.12 -5.44
N ALA A 69 17.63 -16.27 -4.12
CA ALA A 69 16.55 -17.08 -3.59
C ALA A 69 15.17 -16.51 -3.91
N ASP A 70 15.01 -15.19 -3.78
CA ASP A 70 13.78 -14.50 -4.10
C ASP A 70 13.45 -14.66 -5.58
N LEU A 71 14.44 -14.49 -6.45
CA LEU A 71 14.25 -14.66 -7.89
C LEU A 71 13.83 -16.10 -8.23
N ALA A 72 14.46 -17.11 -7.62
CA ALA A 72 14.06 -18.50 -7.82
C ALA A 72 12.61 -18.74 -7.41
N MET A 73 12.20 -18.25 -6.23
CA MET A 73 10.83 -18.39 -5.74
C MET A 73 9.81 -17.68 -6.64
N ALA A 74 10.12 -16.45 -7.09
CA ALA A 74 9.26 -15.69 -8.00
C ALA A 74 9.09 -16.38 -9.36
N GLN A 75 10.12 -17.08 -9.84
CA GLN A 75 10.04 -17.94 -11.04
C GLN A 75 9.33 -19.28 -10.78
N GLY A 76 8.80 -19.53 -9.57
CA GLY A 76 8.12 -20.76 -9.19
C GLY A 76 9.05 -21.95 -9.00
N ARG A 77 10.32 -21.71 -8.69
CA ARG A 77 11.36 -22.74 -8.49
C ARG A 77 11.76 -22.78 -7.02
N ASP A 78 11.94 -23.98 -6.49
CA ASP A 78 12.47 -24.13 -5.13
C ASP A 78 13.89 -23.58 -5.02
N PRO A 79 14.29 -22.97 -3.88
CA PRO A 79 15.62 -22.39 -3.67
C PRO A 79 16.68 -23.48 -3.41
N THR A 80 16.83 -24.40 -4.35
CA THR A 80 17.90 -25.41 -4.36
C THR A 80 19.23 -24.77 -4.78
N PRO A 81 20.40 -25.33 -4.42
CA PRO A 81 21.70 -24.76 -4.78
C PRO A 81 21.87 -24.49 -6.27
N GLU A 82 21.42 -25.41 -7.12
CA GLU A 82 21.46 -25.26 -8.58
C GLU A 82 20.58 -24.08 -9.07
N ASN A 83 19.39 -23.94 -8.50
CA ASN A 83 18.48 -22.84 -8.86
C ASN A 83 19.01 -21.48 -8.37
N LEU A 84 19.71 -21.44 -7.23
CA LEU A 84 20.35 -20.23 -6.71
C LEU A 84 21.52 -19.79 -7.58
N GLU A 85 22.38 -20.73 -8.03
CA GLU A 85 23.48 -20.40 -8.94
C GLU A 85 22.97 -19.84 -10.26
N ARG A 86 21.93 -20.46 -10.84
CA ARG A 86 21.30 -19.93 -12.06
C ARG A 86 20.69 -18.55 -11.84
N ALA A 87 19.96 -18.35 -10.74
CA ALA A 87 19.36 -17.04 -10.43
C ALA A 87 20.44 -15.97 -10.25
N ARG A 88 21.58 -16.32 -9.65
CA ARG A 88 22.72 -15.42 -9.49
C ARG A 88 23.33 -15.04 -10.84
N GLU A 89 23.55 -16.01 -11.73
CA GLU A 89 24.01 -15.74 -13.09
C GLU A 89 23.02 -14.87 -13.89
N GLU A 90 21.71 -15.06 -13.72
CA GLU A 90 20.70 -14.22 -14.38
C GLU A 90 20.75 -12.78 -13.88
N LEU A 91 20.80 -12.58 -12.56
CA LEU A 91 20.93 -11.25 -11.95
C LEU A 91 22.23 -10.55 -12.37
N ASP A 92 23.35 -11.28 -12.47
CA ASP A 92 24.63 -10.74 -12.92
C ASP A 92 24.63 -10.41 -14.42
N ARG A 93 23.90 -11.18 -15.24
CA ARG A 93 23.85 -11.03 -16.70
C ARG A 93 22.95 -9.88 -17.15
N ASP A 94 21.71 -9.87 -16.66
CA ASP A 94 20.65 -8.97 -17.13
C ASP A 94 20.46 -7.78 -16.18
N GLY A 95 21.00 -7.85 -14.96
CA GLY A 95 20.73 -6.91 -13.89
C GLY A 95 19.40 -7.20 -13.19
N THR A 96 19.30 -6.75 -11.94
CA THR A 96 18.09 -6.90 -11.11
C THR A 96 16.82 -6.34 -11.77
N PRO A 97 16.79 -5.10 -12.28
CA PRO A 97 15.54 -4.50 -12.76
C PRO A 97 14.96 -5.27 -13.95
N ALA A 98 15.79 -5.57 -14.96
CA ALA A 98 15.36 -6.25 -16.17
C ALA A 98 14.94 -7.71 -15.94
N THR A 99 15.49 -8.37 -14.93
CA THR A 99 15.14 -9.76 -14.60
C THR A 99 13.85 -9.85 -13.80
N VAL A 100 13.66 -8.91 -12.86
CA VAL A 100 12.49 -8.86 -11.99
C VAL A 100 11.25 -8.44 -12.77
N GLU A 101 11.32 -7.44 -13.65
CA GLU A 101 10.19 -7.02 -14.50
C GLU A 101 9.64 -8.15 -15.38
N LYS A 102 10.49 -9.09 -15.82
CA LYS A 102 10.05 -10.25 -16.61
C LYS A 102 9.34 -11.30 -15.74
N THR A 103 9.66 -11.35 -14.46
CA THR A 103 9.27 -12.43 -13.55
C THR A 103 8.05 -12.04 -12.72
N VAL A 104 7.93 -10.78 -12.34
CA VAL A 104 6.88 -10.26 -11.44
C VAL A 104 6.02 -9.27 -12.24
N PRO A 105 4.73 -9.56 -12.48
CA PRO A 105 3.82 -8.73 -13.28
C PRO A 105 3.27 -7.51 -12.52
#